data_AF-A0A7W3RK06-F1
#
_entry.id   AF-A0A7W3RK06-F1
#
_cell.length_a   1.000
_cell.length_b   1.000
_cell.length_c   1.000
_cell.angle_alpha   90.00
_cell.angle_beta   90.00
_cell.angle_gamma   90.00
#
_symmetry.space_group_name_H-M   'P 1'
#
loop_
_entity.id
_entity.type
_entity.pdbx_description
1 polymer ?
#
loop_
_entity_poly.entity_id
_entity_poly.type
_entity_poly.pdbx_seq_one_letter_code
_entity_poly.pdbx_strand_id
1 'polypeptide(L)'
;MAVAVAVATAATGLAGTAFAGPTTGEARSVASVTDSAAVVTAARTAAFAHASATGVSTGDELRAQDVMLDPEGARHVRFERTHNGMPVLGGDLVVHLDHKLAYTGVTRAADQTVKPAAATKAKLTAGQAAAKAAQAAKGEAGTAELVVDARDGASALAYQVTVTDQDGTNTVVVDAVTGKVRSNTPDSDQFLSPKLVKSLQKSGVTATPSTGDARAAALGRADAPTGAKTAFPSAASGTGKTLYVGSVGLTTTQTSRGHYQLADPSRYGTEVRDAKGKSTESFGAGTKFTGTSNVWGNGATSNRASAAADAQYGITKTLDFYKKTFGRKGIADNSKAAHGLVHWGDKVANAFWDPTCNCMLYGDGDGQTFKKPLVVLDVTGHELTHGVVDSTAKLEPTYVDEHGNQYGEPGALNESLADIFGSNVEFYANNKQDTPDYLIGEKLGLLQKFLRRLDHPSLDKLEGTIDYWTPDTYYTEVHAGSGVSSHAYYLLAEGSGKKTINGVAYNSPTYNKSTVKGISRAKATAIFYRALTRYMVSTTDFHGTRLATLQAAKDLYGANSTEYKTVNQAWAAVNVTAANTPAAKH
;
A
#
# COMPACT_ATOMS: atom_id res chain seq x y z
N MET A 1 -11.78 -58.53 32.51
CA MET A 1 -11.37 -57.82 31.29
C MET A 1 -12.57 -57.04 30.76
N ALA A 2 -12.54 -55.72 30.89
CA ALA A 2 -13.50 -54.80 30.28
C ALA A 2 -12.75 -53.49 30.03
N VAL A 3 -12.53 -53.16 28.76
CA VAL A 3 -11.85 -51.94 28.33
C VAL A 3 -12.94 -50.92 28.02
N ALA A 4 -12.98 -49.84 28.80
CA ALA A 4 -13.83 -48.68 28.55
C ALA A 4 -13.15 -47.77 27.52
N VAL A 5 -13.85 -47.52 26.42
CA VAL A 5 -13.46 -46.57 25.37
C VAL A 5 -13.97 -45.19 25.79
N ALA A 6 -13.05 -44.27 26.10
CA ALA A 6 -13.36 -42.87 26.34
C ALA A 6 -13.33 -42.09 25.02
N VAL A 7 -14.48 -41.56 24.61
CA VAL A 7 -14.62 -40.63 23.49
C VAL A 7 -14.29 -39.24 24.01
N ALA A 8 -13.18 -38.65 23.55
CA ALA A 8 -12.83 -37.26 23.83
C ALA A 8 -13.41 -36.36 22.73
N THR A 9 -14.45 -35.61 23.07
CA THR A 9 -14.98 -34.50 22.29
C THR A 9 -14.00 -33.32 22.34
N ALA A 10 -13.33 -33.04 21.22
CA ALA A 10 -12.52 -31.83 21.06
C ALA A 10 -13.44 -30.61 20.87
N ALA A 11 -13.53 -29.76 21.89
CA ALA A 11 -14.17 -28.47 21.80
C ALA A 11 -13.31 -27.52 20.94
N THR A 12 -13.82 -27.13 19.79
CA THR A 12 -13.27 -26.06 18.93
C THR A 12 -13.59 -24.70 19.54
N GLY A 13 -12.70 -24.21 20.40
CA GLY A 13 -12.73 -22.85 20.92
C GLY A 13 -12.26 -21.85 19.87
N LEU A 14 -13.20 -21.07 19.32
CA LEU A 14 -12.96 -19.87 18.54
C LEU A 14 -12.40 -18.76 19.47
N ALA A 15 -11.08 -18.61 19.52
CA ALA A 15 -10.44 -17.45 20.11
C ALA A 15 -10.23 -16.39 19.02
N GLY A 16 -10.93 -15.27 19.14
CA GLY A 16 -10.62 -14.07 18.37
C GLY A 16 -9.18 -13.66 18.63
N THR A 17 -8.38 -13.57 17.59
CA THR A 17 -6.98 -13.16 17.64
C THR A 17 -6.91 -11.66 17.92
N ALA A 18 -7.02 -11.28 19.20
CA ALA A 18 -6.41 -10.06 19.67
C ALA A 18 -4.89 -10.24 19.51
N PHE A 19 -4.26 -9.34 18.73
CA PHE A 19 -2.82 -9.27 18.64
C PHE A 19 -2.26 -9.18 20.06
N ALA A 20 -1.34 -10.08 20.41
CA ALA A 20 -0.57 -9.95 21.63
C ALA A 20 0.27 -8.66 21.50
N GLY A 21 -0.28 -7.56 21.98
CA GLY A 21 0.51 -6.39 22.32
C GLY A 21 1.59 -6.79 23.32
N PRO A 22 2.71 -6.05 23.39
CA PRO A 22 3.67 -6.25 24.46
C PRO A 22 2.93 -6.16 25.81
N THR A 23 3.34 -7.02 26.73
CA THR A 23 2.78 -7.18 28.08
C THR A 23 2.35 -5.84 28.69
N THR A 24 1.09 -5.77 29.13
CA THR A 24 0.50 -4.61 29.81
C THR A 24 1.33 -4.21 31.03
N GLY A 25 2.13 -3.15 30.88
CA GLY A 25 2.80 -2.45 31.96
C GLY A 25 2.58 -0.95 31.77
N GLU A 26 1.68 -0.39 32.58
CA GLU A 26 1.26 1.02 32.70
C GLU A 26 0.73 1.72 31.44
N ALA A 27 -0.39 2.42 31.62
CA ALA A 27 -0.95 3.33 30.61
C ALA A 27 0.08 4.43 30.29
N ARG A 28 0.79 4.30 29.17
CA ARG A 28 1.72 5.32 28.69
C ARG A 28 0.98 6.41 27.93
N SER A 29 1.22 7.65 28.34
CA SER A 29 0.61 8.86 27.80
C SER A 29 0.89 9.01 26.30
N VAL A 30 -0.13 9.36 25.54
CA VAL A 30 0.02 9.91 24.18
C VAL A 30 0.90 11.15 24.30
N ALA A 31 2.04 11.17 23.60
CA ALA A 31 2.95 12.29 23.63
C ALA A 31 2.23 13.60 23.27
N SER A 32 2.53 14.65 24.02
CA SER A 32 1.95 15.97 23.79
C SER A 32 2.49 16.60 22.50
N VAL A 33 1.76 17.53 21.89
CA VAL A 33 2.26 18.29 20.71
C VAL A 33 3.60 18.97 20.98
N THR A 34 3.82 19.38 22.24
CA THR A 34 5.09 19.92 22.75
C THR A 34 6.25 18.91 22.73
N ASP A 35 5.97 17.62 22.94
CA ASP A 35 6.99 16.57 22.86
C ASP A 35 7.44 16.33 21.42
N SER A 36 6.52 16.37 20.45
CA SER A 36 6.85 16.17 19.03
C SER A 36 7.77 17.28 18.47
N ALA A 37 7.55 18.54 18.85
CA ALA A 37 8.42 19.65 18.41
C ALA A 37 9.86 19.53 18.92
N ALA A 38 10.04 19.06 20.17
CA ALA A 38 11.35 18.81 20.75
C ALA A 38 12.07 17.65 20.04
N VAL A 39 11.35 16.57 19.73
CA VAL A 39 11.88 15.42 18.97
C VAL A 39 12.33 15.85 17.57
N VAL A 40 11.52 16.63 16.84
CA VAL A 40 11.89 17.16 15.52
C VAL A 40 13.13 18.03 15.60
N THR A 41 13.22 18.91 16.61
CA THR A 41 14.38 19.77 16.80
C THR A 41 15.64 18.94 17.06
N ALA A 42 15.58 17.97 17.97
CA ALA A 42 16.70 17.08 18.27
C ALA A 42 17.14 16.28 17.03
N ALA A 43 16.19 15.73 16.28
CA ALA A 43 16.48 14.98 15.06
C ALA A 43 17.11 15.85 13.97
N ARG A 44 16.62 17.07 13.77
CA ARG A 44 17.22 18.03 12.83
C ARG A 44 18.63 18.41 13.26
N THR A 45 18.83 18.75 14.53
CA THR A 45 20.16 19.06 15.08
C THR A 45 21.12 17.89 14.90
N ALA A 46 20.68 16.67 15.21
CA ALA A 46 21.46 15.45 15.00
C ALA A 46 21.81 15.26 13.53
N ALA A 47 20.87 15.49 12.60
CA ALA A 47 21.13 15.33 11.18
C ALA A 47 22.29 16.20 10.69
N PHE A 48 22.33 17.48 11.09
CA PHE A 48 23.41 18.40 10.73
C PHE A 48 24.70 18.15 11.52
N ALA A 49 24.62 17.70 12.77
CA ALA A 49 25.80 17.30 13.55
C ALA A 49 26.48 16.04 12.98
N HIS A 50 25.71 15.17 12.32
CA HIS A 50 26.17 13.95 11.67
C HIS A 50 26.10 14.03 10.13
N ALA A 51 26.44 15.20 9.57
CA ALA A 51 26.33 15.48 8.14
C ALA A 51 27.00 14.45 7.21
N SER A 52 28.13 13.86 7.63
CA SER A 52 28.79 12.79 6.87
C SER A 52 27.95 11.51 6.75
N ALA A 53 27.14 11.21 7.77
CA ALA A 53 26.24 10.04 7.79
C ALA A 53 24.89 10.35 7.15
N THR A 54 24.37 11.57 7.30
CA THR A 54 23.04 11.94 6.75
C THR A 54 23.10 12.47 5.32
N GLY A 55 24.28 12.86 4.83
CA GLY A 55 24.45 13.45 3.51
C GLY A 55 23.89 14.87 3.37
N VAL A 56 23.51 15.51 4.49
CA VAL A 56 23.10 16.93 4.51
C VAL A 56 24.31 17.84 4.44
N SER A 57 24.10 19.06 3.94
CA SER A 57 25.15 20.03 3.64
C SER A 57 24.61 21.46 3.76
N THR A 58 25.49 22.44 3.59
CA THR A 58 25.10 23.86 3.56
C THR A 58 24.09 24.11 2.44
N GLY A 59 23.01 24.81 2.77
CA GLY A 59 21.90 25.09 1.86
C GLY A 59 20.75 24.11 1.99
N ASP A 60 20.92 22.99 2.69
CA ASP A 60 19.82 22.06 2.94
C ASP A 60 18.91 22.51 4.08
N GLU A 61 17.61 22.25 3.94
CA GLU A 61 16.64 22.34 5.02
C GLU A 61 15.88 21.03 5.15
N LEU A 62 15.53 20.66 6.38
CA LEU A 62 14.80 19.43 6.70
C LEU A 62 13.43 19.74 7.28
N ARG A 63 12.39 19.43 6.50
CA ARG A 63 10.98 19.55 6.89
C ARG A 63 10.48 18.19 7.37
N ALA A 64 10.09 18.12 8.65
CA ALA A 64 9.56 16.89 9.22
C ALA A 64 8.20 16.57 8.58
N GLN A 65 8.05 15.35 8.10
CA GLN A 65 6.79 14.81 7.59
C GLN A 65 6.08 13.99 8.65
N ASP A 66 6.84 13.24 9.43
CA ASP A 66 6.29 12.36 10.46
C ASP A 66 7.23 12.24 11.65
N VAL A 67 6.63 12.09 12.83
CA VAL A 67 7.30 11.84 14.11
C VAL A 67 6.74 10.56 14.68
N MET A 68 7.54 9.51 14.63
CA MET A 68 7.15 8.18 15.03
C MET A 68 7.76 7.85 16.38
N LEU A 69 6.91 7.46 17.31
CA LEU A 69 7.29 7.14 18.67
C LEU A 69 7.02 5.66 18.92
N ASP A 70 8.06 4.92 19.27
CA ASP A 70 7.88 3.51 19.57
C ASP A 70 7.58 3.28 21.05
N PRO A 71 6.86 2.18 21.39
CA PRO A 71 6.50 1.86 22.77
C PRO A 71 7.70 1.77 23.71
N GLU A 72 8.83 1.28 23.23
CA GLU A 72 10.10 1.14 23.96
C GLU A 72 10.88 2.45 24.12
N GLY A 73 10.40 3.55 23.53
CA GLY A 73 10.96 4.89 23.71
C GLY A 73 11.81 5.41 22.55
N ALA A 74 12.15 4.59 21.55
CA ALA A 74 12.83 5.05 20.35
C ALA A 74 11.97 6.08 19.59
N ARG A 75 12.63 7.09 18.99
CA ARG A 75 11.99 8.14 18.18
C ARG A 75 12.57 8.11 16.78
N HIS A 76 11.70 8.29 15.79
CA HIS A 76 12.10 8.37 14.40
C HIS A 76 11.45 9.60 13.77
N VAL A 77 12.23 10.40 13.06
CA VAL A 77 11.71 11.59 12.37
C VAL A 77 12.01 11.47 10.90
N ARG A 78 10.96 11.37 10.09
CA ARG A 78 11.04 11.37 8.63
C ARG A 78 11.09 12.81 8.15
N PHE A 79 12.06 13.11 7.30
CA PHE A 79 12.25 14.42 6.72
C PHE A 79 12.15 14.36 5.21
N GLU A 80 11.49 15.36 4.64
CA GLU A 80 11.77 15.80 3.27
C GLU A 80 12.87 16.86 3.31
N ARG A 81 13.68 16.86 2.26
CA ARG A 81 14.81 17.76 2.10
C ARG A 81 14.50 18.80 1.03
N THR A 82 14.86 20.04 1.31
CA THR A 82 15.06 21.06 0.27
C THR A 82 16.54 21.43 0.21
N HIS A 83 16.98 21.95 -0.92
CA HIS A 83 18.32 22.50 -1.12
C HIS A 83 18.22 23.89 -1.76
N ASN A 84 18.64 24.93 -1.03
CA ASN A 84 18.46 26.34 -1.39
C ASN A 84 17.00 26.67 -1.76
N GLY A 85 16.05 26.13 -0.98
CA GLY A 85 14.61 26.32 -1.18
C GLY A 85 13.97 25.43 -2.25
N MET A 86 14.74 24.67 -3.03
CA MET A 86 14.21 23.73 -4.03
C MET A 86 13.94 22.36 -3.41
N PRO A 87 12.79 21.71 -3.67
CA PRO A 87 12.57 20.32 -3.26
C PRO A 87 13.65 19.38 -3.81
N VAL A 88 14.05 18.37 -3.02
CA VAL A 88 15.00 17.33 -3.45
C VAL A 88 14.26 16.01 -3.65
N LEU A 89 14.12 15.58 -4.90
CA LEU A 89 13.55 14.26 -5.23
C LEU A 89 14.58 13.17 -4.89
N GLY A 90 14.16 12.13 -4.17
CA GLY A 90 15.05 11.12 -3.60
C GLY A 90 15.93 11.64 -2.45
N GLY A 91 15.59 12.81 -1.89
CA GLY A 91 16.34 13.44 -0.79
C GLY A 91 15.81 13.12 0.60
N ASP A 92 14.81 12.25 0.73
CA ASP A 92 14.20 11.91 2.01
C ASP A 92 15.12 11.09 2.91
N LEU A 93 14.95 11.25 4.21
CA LEU A 93 15.68 10.50 5.23
C LEU A 93 14.86 10.34 6.50
N VAL A 94 15.18 9.30 7.27
CA VAL A 94 14.66 9.09 8.62
C VAL A 94 15.80 9.14 9.61
N VAL A 95 15.75 10.09 10.54
CA VAL A 95 16.70 10.17 11.65
C VAL A 95 16.16 9.36 12.81
N HIS A 96 17.01 8.47 13.36
CA HIS A 96 16.66 7.63 14.49
C HIS A 96 17.34 8.16 15.76
N LEU A 97 16.54 8.24 16.83
CA LEU A 97 16.97 8.66 18.15
C LEU A 97 16.56 7.62 19.20
N ASP A 98 17.28 7.56 20.30
CA ASP A 98 16.86 6.79 21.47
C ASP A 98 15.83 7.56 22.33
N HIS A 99 15.42 6.95 23.46
CA HIS A 99 14.48 7.56 24.40
C HIS A 99 14.99 8.83 25.11
N LYS A 100 16.30 9.12 25.00
CA LYS A 100 16.94 10.34 25.52
C LYS A 100 17.22 11.35 24.40
N LEU A 101 16.68 11.12 23.20
CA LEU A 101 16.88 11.93 22.00
C LEU A 101 18.34 11.93 21.49
N ALA A 102 19.15 10.93 21.87
CA ALA A 102 20.49 10.77 21.33
C ALA A 102 20.44 10.12 19.95
N TYR A 103 21.27 10.59 19.02
CA TYR A 103 21.36 10.04 17.67
C TYR A 103 21.81 8.57 17.68
N THR A 104 21.02 7.70 17.03
CA THR A 104 21.34 6.27 16.90
C THR A 104 21.58 5.85 15.46
N GLY A 105 21.18 6.65 14.48
CA GLY A 105 21.43 6.38 13.07
C GLY A 105 20.54 7.17 12.13
N VAL A 106 20.67 6.87 10.83
CA VAL A 106 19.86 7.45 9.76
C VAL A 106 19.61 6.39 8.68
N THR A 107 18.40 6.33 8.14
CA THR A 107 18.17 5.79 6.79
C THR A 107 18.04 6.97 5.84
N ARG A 108 18.70 6.95 4.69
CA ARG A 108 18.65 8.03 3.69
C ARG A 108 18.41 7.46 2.30
N ALA A 109 17.63 8.18 1.49
CA ALA A 109 17.35 7.78 0.12
C ALA A 109 18.54 8.08 -0.81
N ALA A 110 19.13 9.27 -0.66
CA ALA A 110 20.33 9.67 -1.39
C ALA A 110 21.59 9.11 -0.71
N ASP A 111 22.30 8.23 -1.41
CA ASP A 111 23.58 7.68 -0.93
C ASP A 111 24.72 8.71 -0.96
N GLN A 112 24.56 9.81 -1.69
CA GLN A 112 25.56 10.87 -1.87
C GLN A 112 25.12 12.20 -1.27
N THR A 113 26.08 13.10 -1.05
CA THR A 113 25.75 14.49 -0.70
C THR A 113 25.02 15.15 -1.86
N VAL A 114 23.79 15.61 -1.63
CA VAL A 114 23.03 16.35 -2.64
C VAL A 114 23.72 17.70 -2.85
N LYS A 115 24.41 17.82 -3.98
CA LYS A 115 25.06 19.04 -4.43
C LYS A 115 24.76 19.18 -5.92
N PRO A 116 23.65 19.84 -6.31
CA PRO A 116 23.52 20.26 -7.70
C PRO A 116 24.77 21.09 -8.03
N ALA A 117 25.47 20.76 -9.12
CA ALA A 117 26.74 21.40 -9.42
C ALA A 117 26.56 22.93 -9.37
N ALA A 118 27.37 23.60 -8.53
CA ALA A 118 27.23 25.02 -8.20
C ALA A 118 27.31 25.98 -9.42
N ALA A 119 27.61 25.45 -10.60
CA ALA A 119 27.74 26.15 -11.87
C ALA A 119 26.51 26.07 -12.80
N THR A 120 25.50 25.25 -12.51
CA THR A 120 24.37 25.02 -13.42
C THR A 120 23.15 25.86 -13.04
N LYS A 121 23.04 27.06 -13.63
CA LYS A 121 21.76 27.77 -13.71
C LYS A 121 20.83 27.03 -14.69
N ALA A 122 19.53 27.03 -14.40
CA ALA A 122 18.54 26.54 -15.36
C ALA A 122 18.70 27.28 -16.69
N LYS A 123 18.80 26.54 -17.80
CA LYS A 123 18.82 27.09 -19.16
C LYS A 123 17.42 27.14 -19.76
N LEU A 124 16.53 26.26 -19.30
CA LEU A 124 15.12 26.27 -19.65
C LEU A 124 14.33 27.19 -18.73
N THR A 125 13.36 27.90 -19.30
CA THR A 125 12.29 28.53 -18.53
C THR A 125 11.27 27.48 -18.08
N ALA A 126 10.49 27.81 -17.04
CA ALA A 126 9.38 26.96 -16.58
C ALA A 126 8.40 26.60 -17.71
N GLY A 127 8.07 27.57 -18.58
CA GLY A 127 7.18 27.34 -19.73
C GLY A 127 7.77 26.38 -20.78
N GLN A 128 9.08 26.44 -21.03
CA GLN A 128 9.75 25.49 -21.93
C GLN A 128 9.78 24.08 -21.35
N ALA A 129 9.98 23.95 -20.04
CA ALA A 129 9.92 22.66 -19.36
C ALA A 129 8.50 22.08 -19.37
N ALA A 130 7.48 22.90 -19.08
CA ALA A 130 6.08 22.50 -19.14
C ALA A 130 5.67 22.01 -20.54
N ALA A 131 6.08 22.71 -21.61
CA ALA A 131 5.81 22.29 -22.98
C ALA A 131 6.48 20.94 -23.32
N LYS A 132 7.70 20.71 -22.85
CA LYS A 132 8.39 19.41 -23.00
C LYS A 132 7.69 18.30 -22.21
N ALA A 133 7.23 18.59 -21.00
CA ALA A 133 6.48 17.64 -20.18
C ALA A 133 5.15 17.25 -20.83
N ALA A 134 4.37 18.23 -21.30
CA ALA A 134 3.14 18.02 -22.06
C ALA A 134 3.37 17.12 -23.29
N GLN A 135 4.45 17.36 -24.04
CA GLN A 135 4.80 16.52 -25.19
C GLN A 135 5.15 15.08 -24.79
N ALA A 136 5.88 14.89 -23.69
CA ALA A 136 6.35 13.58 -23.24
C ALA A 136 5.21 12.70 -22.72
N ALA A 137 4.31 13.28 -21.93
CA ALA A 137 3.15 12.59 -21.36
C ALA A 137 1.89 12.69 -22.22
N LYS A 138 1.92 13.43 -23.34
CA LYS A 138 0.79 13.62 -24.28
C LYS A 138 -0.47 14.20 -23.63
N GLY A 139 -0.29 15.08 -22.65
CA GLY A 139 -1.37 15.70 -21.90
C GLY A 139 -1.19 17.19 -21.69
N GLU A 140 -2.05 17.77 -20.86
CA GLU A 140 -2.01 19.17 -20.45
C GLU A 140 -1.07 19.35 -19.27
N ALA A 141 -0.01 20.15 -19.46
CA ALA A 141 0.96 20.42 -18.39
C ALA A 141 0.43 21.47 -17.40
N GLY A 142 0.60 21.16 -16.12
CA GLY A 142 0.41 22.10 -15.01
C GLY A 142 1.62 23.03 -14.81
N THR A 143 1.79 23.46 -13.55
CA THR A 143 2.91 24.35 -13.18
C THR A 143 4.22 23.57 -13.15
N ALA A 144 5.29 24.14 -13.72
CA ALA A 144 6.63 23.59 -13.62
C ALA A 144 7.37 24.14 -12.39
N GLU A 145 7.69 23.26 -11.44
CA GLU A 145 8.42 23.58 -10.21
C GLU A 145 9.91 23.22 -10.35
N LEU A 146 10.80 24.12 -9.96
CA LEU A 146 12.24 23.86 -10.00
C LEU A 146 12.67 22.99 -8.81
N VAL A 147 13.32 21.86 -9.10
CA VAL A 147 13.71 20.83 -8.13
C VAL A 147 15.16 20.39 -8.32
N VAL A 148 15.71 19.73 -7.30
CA VAL A 148 16.94 18.95 -7.40
C VAL A 148 16.56 17.48 -7.47
N ASP A 149 16.85 16.82 -8.59
CA ASP A 149 16.56 15.39 -8.74
C ASP A 149 17.82 14.57 -8.45
N ALA A 150 17.80 13.85 -7.32
CA ALA A 150 18.88 13.03 -6.78
C ALA A 150 18.59 11.52 -6.84
N ARG A 151 17.60 11.09 -7.64
CA ARG A 151 17.20 9.68 -7.74
C ARG A 151 18.16 8.82 -8.57
N ASP A 152 18.82 9.40 -9.57
CA ASP A 152 19.69 8.69 -10.51
C ASP A 152 21.13 9.24 -10.52
N GLY A 153 21.99 8.70 -9.66
CA GLY A 153 23.41 9.07 -9.61
C GLY A 153 23.63 10.53 -9.18
N ALA A 154 24.40 11.28 -9.97
CA ALA A 154 24.69 12.69 -9.67
C ALA A 154 23.41 13.56 -9.72
N SER A 155 23.16 14.32 -8.65
CA SER A 155 22.01 15.23 -8.57
C SER A 155 22.01 16.26 -9.70
N ALA A 156 20.86 16.49 -10.34
CA ALA A 156 20.72 17.51 -11.39
C ALA A 156 19.61 18.51 -11.06
N LEU A 157 19.76 19.72 -11.59
CA LEU A 157 18.73 20.73 -11.57
C LEU A 157 17.65 20.38 -12.61
N ALA A 158 16.40 20.28 -12.21
CA ALA A 158 15.29 19.84 -13.06
C ALA A 158 14.01 20.63 -12.78
N TYR A 159 13.02 20.48 -13.64
CA TYR A 159 11.65 20.90 -13.40
C TYR A 159 10.76 19.67 -13.22
N GLN A 160 9.97 19.63 -12.15
CA GLN A 160 8.88 18.68 -11.98
C GLN A 160 7.58 19.31 -12.50
N VAL A 161 6.81 18.55 -13.27
CA VAL A 161 5.57 19.01 -13.90
C VAL A 161 4.53 17.89 -13.82
N THR A 162 3.39 18.15 -13.20
CA THR A 162 2.21 17.27 -13.34
C THR A 162 1.59 17.50 -14.71
N VAL A 163 1.32 16.42 -15.44
CA VAL A 163 0.66 16.43 -16.75
C VAL A 163 -0.58 15.57 -16.66
N THR A 164 -1.72 16.11 -17.07
CA THR A 164 -3.01 15.42 -17.01
C THR A 164 -3.49 15.07 -18.41
N ASP A 165 -3.97 13.86 -18.62
CA ASP A 165 -4.69 13.45 -19.82
C ASP A 165 -6.03 12.75 -19.46
N GLN A 166 -6.60 12.01 -20.41
CA GLN A 166 -7.85 11.30 -20.24
C GLN A 166 -7.73 10.00 -19.42
N ASP A 167 -6.51 9.49 -19.29
CA ASP A 167 -6.16 8.23 -18.63
C ASP A 167 -5.65 8.48 -17.20
N GLY A 168 -5.22 9.70 -16.88
CA GLY A 168 -4.93 10.15 -15.51
C GLY A 168 -3.89 11.27 -15.45
N THR A 169 -3.15 11.32 -14.34
CA THR A 169 -2.02 12.23 -14.13
C THR A 169 -0.67 11.51 -14.16
N ASN A 170 0.33 12.20 -14.72
CA ASN A 170 1.72 11.80 -14.70
C ASN A 170 2.59 12.91 -14.11
N THR A 171 3.56 12.55 -13.28
CA THR A 171 4.67 13.41 -12.89
C THR A 171 5.84 13.27 -13.86
N VAL A 172 6.14 14.34 -14.58
CA VAL A 172 7.26 14.43 -15.53
C VAL A 172 8.38 15.28 -14.96
N VAL A 173 9.61 14.76 -14.96
CA VAL A 173 10.81 15.50 -14.56
C VAL A 173 11.65 15.80 -15.79
N VAL A 174 11.90 17.08 -16.05
CA VAL A 174 12.67 17.59 -17.19
C VAL A 174 13.95 18.25 -16.70
N ASP A 175 15.09 17.78 -17.18
CA ASP A 175 16.39 18.38 -16.85
C ASP A 175 16.41 19.87 -17.26
N ALA A 176 16.71 20.75 -16.31
CA ALA A 176 16.57 22.18 -16.48
C ALA A 176 17.67 22.80 -17.35
N VAL A 177 18.70 22.03 -17.71
CA VAL A 177 19.87 22.48 -18.48
C VAL A 177 19.82 21.96 -19.91
N THR A 178 19.50 20.69 -20.08
CA THR A 178 19.48 19.97 -21.36
C THR A 178 18.09 19.87 -21.97
N GLY A 179 17.04 19.97 -21.15
CA GLY A 179 15.66 19.74 -21.57
C GLY A 179 15.36 18.28 -21.90
N LYS A 180 16.20 17.33 -21.45
CA LYS A 180 15.94 15.89 -21.54
C LYS A 180 14.90 15.50 -20.47
N VAL A 181 13.93 14.67 -20.83
CA VAL A 181 13.03 14.04 -19.87
C VAL A 181 13.83 13.02 -19.06
N ARG A 182 13.89 13.22 -17.74
CA ARG A 182 14.54 12.31 -16.79
C ARG A 182 13.59 11.19 -16.36
N SER A 183 12.34 11.53 -16.08
CA SER A 183 11.29 10.56 -15.75
C SER A 183 9.92 11.02 -16.25
N ASN A 184 9.04 10.08 -16.54
CA ASN A 184 7.61 10.28 -16.84
C ASN A 184 6.86 9.15 -16.16
N THR A 185 6.31 9.42 -14.98
CA THR A 185 5.75 8.39 -14.09
C THR A 185 4.27 8.65 -13.89
N PRO A 186 3.38 7.67 -14.13
CA PRO A 186 1.97 7.78 -13.74
C PRO A 186 1.86 8.00 -12.22
N ASP A 187 0.98 8.89 -11.78
CA ASP A 187 0.79 9.21 -10.36
C ASP A 187 -0.08 8.14 -9.64
N SER A 188 -0.80 7.32 -10.41
CA SER A 188 -1.60 6.20 -9.89
C SER A 188 -0.85 4.88 -9.98
N ASP A 189 -0.88 4.13 -8.88
CA ASP A 189 -0.48 2.73 -8.85
C ASP A 189 -1.63 1.88 -9.42
N GLN A 190 -1.29 0.89 -10.25
CA GLN A 190 -2.28 0.08 -10.97
C GLN A 190 -2.22 -1.36 -10.49
N PHE A 191 -3.37 -2.01 -10.25
CA PHE A 191 -3.38 -3.41 -9.80
C PHE A 191 -2.75 -4.42 -10.80
N LEU A 192 -2.99 -4.15 -12.09
CA LEU A 192 -2.52 -4.95 -13.22
C LEU A 192 -1.50 -4.15 -14.03
N SER A 193 -0.35 -4.76 -14.36
CA SER A 193 0.63 -4.12 -15.22
C SER A 193 0.04 -3.77 -16.62
N PRO A 194 0.44 -2.63 -17.22
CA PRO A 194 -0.02 -2.26 -18.57
C PRO A 194 0.28 -3.35 -19.63
N LYS A 195 1.41 -4.03 -19.49
CA LYS A 195 1.78 -5.19 -20.32
C LYS A 195 0.79 -6.34 -20.16
N LEU A 196 0.37 -6.69 -18.94
CA LEU A 196 -0.58 -7.77 -18.72
C LEU A 196 -1.94 -7.44 -19.33
N VAL A 197 -2.47 -6.24 -19.10
CA VAL A 197 -3.76 -5.81 -19.66
C VAL A 197 -3.75 -5.99 -21.19
N LYS A 198 -2.71 -5.49 -21.87
CA LYS A 198 -2.54 -5.65 -23.32
C LYS A 198 -2.42 -7.11 -23.75
N SER A 199 -1.71 -7.93 -22.97
CA SER A 199 -1.53 -9.36 -23.25
C SER A 199 -2.85 -10.13 -23.16
N LEU A 200 -3.62 -9.90 -22.10
CA LEU A 200 -4.92 -10.55 -21.90
C LEU A 200 -5.90 -10.17 -23.01
N GLN A 201 -5.98 -8.88 -23.35
CA GLN A 201 -6.82 -8.39 -24.44
C GLN A 201 -6.44 -9.03 -25.78
N LYS A 202 -5.15 -9.11 -26.10
CA LYS A 202 -4.65 -9.74 -27.33
C LYS A 202 -4.92 -11.25 -27.38
N SER A 203 -4.86 -11.92 -26.23
CA SER A 203 -5.09 -13.36 -26.13
C SER A 203 -6.57 -13.77 -26.21
N GLY A 204 -7.50 -12.80 -26.07
CA GLY A 204 -8.94 -13.07 -26.04
C GLY A 204 -9.40 -13.82 -24.78
N VAL A 205 -8.57 -13.91 -23.74
CA VAL A 205 -8.94 -14.53 -22.46
C VAL A 205 -10.07 -13.74 -21.83
N THR A 206 -11.07 -14.48 -21.34
CA THR A 206 -12.18 -13.94 -20.54
C THR A 206 -12.02 -14.40 -19.09
N ALA A 207 -11.98 -13.43 -18.18
CA ALA A 207 -12.11 -13.61 -16.74
C ALA A 207 -13.51 -13.18 -16.31
N THR A 208 -14.22 -14.08 -15.63
CA THR A 208 -15.54 -13.77 -15.06
C THR A 208 -15.43 -13.85 -13.54
N PRO A 209 -15.30 -12.72 -12.84
CA PRO A 209 -15.10 -12.70 -11.40
C PRO A 209 -16.15 -13.54 -10.67
N SER A 210 -15.72 -14.35 -9.70
CA SER A 210 -16.59 -15.28 -8.95
C SER A 210 -17.41 -14.49 -7.94
N THR A 211 -18.71 -14.34 -8.20
CA THR A 211 -19.63 -13.62 -7.29
C THR A 211 -20.11 -14.57 -6.20
N GLY A 212 -20.12 -14.11 -4.95
CA GLY A 212 -20.70 -14.88 -3.84
C GLY A 212 -22.21 -15.01 -3.99
N ASP A 213 -22.77 -16.20 -3.78
CA ASP A 213 -24.23 -16.40 -3.78
C ASP A 213 -24.91 -15.45 -2.78
N ALA A 214 -25.89 -14.68 -3.26
CA ALA A 214 -26.65 -13.69 -2.49
C ALA A 214 -27.66 -14.32 -1.51
N ARG A 215 -27.28 -15.35 -0.76
CA ARG A 215 -28.09 -15.83 0.36
C ARG A 215 -27.91 -14.87 1.53
N ALA A 216 -28.98 -14.14 1.84
CA ALA A 216 -29.05 -13.19 2.95
C ALA A 216 -28.53 -13.86 4.24
N ALA A 217 -27.39 -13.41 4.73
CA ALA A 217 -27.03 -13.66 6.12
C ALA A 217 -27.97 -12.81 6.98
N ALA A 218 -28.69 -13.46 7.90
CA ALA A 218 -29.44 -12.76 8.93
C ALA A 218 -28.43 -12.05 9.85
N LEU A 219 -28.13 -10.79 9.56
CA LEU A 219 -27.38 -9.92 10.45
C LEU A 219 -28.35 -9.42 11.53
N GLY A 220 -27.96 -9.61 12.79
CA GLY A 220 -28.72 -9.12 13.93
C GLY A 220 -29.01 -7.63 13.78
N ARG A 221 -30.29 -7.25 13.90
CA ARG A 221 -30.69 -5.86 14.01
C ARG A 221 -29.99 -5.28 15.24
N ALA A 222 -29.15 -4.26 15.06
CA ALA A 222 -28.94 -3.33 16.14
C ALA A 222 -30.24 -2.52 16.26
N ASP A 223 -30.98 -2.74 17.34
CA ASP A 223 -32.17 -1.95 17.62
C ASP A 223 -31.77 -0.48 17.73
N ALA A 224 -32.37 0.34 16.88
CA ALA A 224 -32.26 1.78 17.01
C ALA A 224 -32.89 2.18 18.36
N PRO A 225 -32.23 3.02 19.18
CA PRO A 225 -32.84 3.50 20.40
C PRO A 225 -34.11 4.28 20.05
N THR A 226 -35.27 3.68 20.33
CA THR A 226 -36.57 4.33 20.19
C THR A 226 -36.72 5.36 21.29
N GLY A 227 -36.66 6.65 20.95
CA GLY A 227 -37.08 7.71 21.86
C GLY A 227 -36.37 9.06 21.77
N ALA A 228 -35.21 9.17 21.10
CA ALA A 228 -34.54 10.46 20.95
C ALA A 228 -34.94 11.15 19.63
N LYS A 229 -35.14 12.48 19.65
CA LYS A 229 -35.11 13.29 18.42
C LYS A 229 -33.70 13.15 17.83
N THR A 230 -33.53 12.27 16.84
CA THR A 230 -32.27 12.18 16.11
C THR A 230 -32.06 13.45 15.31
N ALA A 231 -31.03 14.21 15.67
CA ALA A 231 -30.53 15.28 14.81
C ALA A 231 -29.89 14.65 13.57
N PHE A 232 -30.17 15.21 12.40
CA PHE A 232 -29.56 14.79 11.14
C PHE A 232 -28.52 15.83 10.70
N PRO A 233 -27.43 15.43 10.03
CA PRO A 233 -27.06 14.05 9.66
C PRO A 233 -26.61 13.21 10.87
N SER A 234 -26.85 11.89 10.83
CA SER A 234 -26.40 10.94 11.86
C SER A 234 -25.97 9.60 11.27
N ALA A 235 -25.15 8.85 12.01
CA ALA A 235 -24.77 7.49 11.62
C ALA A 235 -26.00 6.56 11.62
N ALA A 236 -26.07 5.66 10.64
CA ALA A 236 -27.13 4.68 10.50
C ALA A 236 -26.56 3.30 10.11
N SER A 237 -27.29 2.24 10.40
CA SER A 237 -26.92 0.87 10.01
C SER A 237 -27.65 0.48 8.73
N GLY A 238 -26.87 0.25 7.66
CA GLY A 238 -27.34 -0.18 6.36
C GLY A 238 -26.89 -1.60 6.01
N THR A 239 -27.42 -2.11 4.91
CA THR A 239 -27.03 -3.42 4.35
C THR A 239 -26.51 -3.24 2.94
N GLY A 240 -25.32 -3.74 2.65
CA GLY A 240 -24.78 -3.85 1.30
C GLY A 240 -25.07 -5.24 0.74
N LYS A 241 -25.69 -5.30 -0.44
CA LYS A 241 -25.81 -6.52 -1.26
C LYS A 241 -24.72 -6.44 -2.33
N THR A 242 -23.57 -6.98 -1.97
CA THR A 242 -22.31 -6.90 -2.71
C THR A 242 -22.23 -7.95 -3.82
N LEU A 243 -21.31 -7.76 -4.75
CA LEU A 243 -20.99 -8.70 -5.83
C LEU A 243 -20.21 -9.90 -5.29
N TYR A 244 -19.20 -9.68 -4.43
CA TYR A 244 -18.21 -10.71 -4.12
C TYR A 244 -18.45 -11.41 -2.78
N VAL A 245 -18.80 -10.65 -1.75
CA VAL A 245 -18.85 -11.16 -0.37
C VAL A 245 -20.29 -11.36 0.16
N GLY A 246 -21.29 -11.27 -0.72
CA GLY A 246 -22.70 -11.45 -0.38
C GLY A 246 -23.30 -10.26 0.36
N SER A 247 -24.07 -10.51 1.44
CA SER A 247 -24.68 -9.43 2.22
C SER A 247 -23.80 -9.01 3.40
N VAL A 248 -23.47 -7.72 3.49
CA VAL A 248 -22.63 -7.15 4.54
C VAL A 248 -23.34 -6.02 5.28
N GLY A 249 -22.99 -5.82 6.55
CA GLY A 249 -23.42 -4.64 7.31
C GLY A 249 -22.56 -3.43 6.94
N LEU A 250 -23.20 -2.28 6.72
CA LEU A 250 -22.54 -1.02 6.41
C LEU A 250 -22.94 0.05 7.42
N THR A 251 -22.00 0.89 7.84
CA THR A 251 -22.34 2.14 8.51
C THR A 251 -22.53 3.21 7.45
N THR A 252 -23.66 3.91 7.50
CA THR A 252 -24.08 4.92 6.51
C THR A 252 -24.47 6.21 7.21
N THR A 253 -24.80 7.26 6.45
CA THR A 253 -25.28 8.52 6.98
C THR A 253 -26.77 8.65 6.68
N GLN A 254 -27.60 8.79 7.71
CA GLN A 254 -28.98 9.24 7.56
C GLN A 254 -28.98 10.76 7.47
N THR A 255 -29.32 11.30 6.29
CA THR A 255 -29.29 12.74 6.00
C THR A 255 -30.58 13.43 6.40
N SER A 256 -31.70 12.70 6.41
CA SER A 256 -32.98 13.11 6.98
C SER A 256 -33.84 11.88 7.26
N ARG A 257 -35.03 12.05 7.86
CA ARG A 257 -35.93 10.93 8.18
C ARG A 257 -36.26 10.15 6.90
N GLY A 258 -35.86 8.89 6.85
CA GLY A 258 -36.08 8.02 5.69
C GLY A 258 -35.13 8.23 4.50
N HIS A 259 -34.09 9.06 4.60
CA HIS A 259 -33.12 9.29 3.54
C HIS A 259 -31.69 8.99 3.99
N TYR A 260 -30.96 8.22 3.19
CA TYR A 260 -29.63 7.71 3.51
C TYR A 260 -28.64 8.04 2.40
N GLN A 261 -27.36 8.12 2.77
CA GLN A 261 -26.20 8.26 1.89
C GLN A 261 -25.17 7.18 2.26
N LEU A 262 -24.56 6.57 1.25
CA LEU A 262 -23.45 5.61 1.42
C LEU A 262 -22.15 6.33 1.80
N ALA A 263 -22.13 6.87 3.02
CA ALA A 263 -21.01 7.56 3.63
C ALA A 263 -20.95 7.16 5.11
N ASP A 264 -19.77 6.76 5.59
CA ASP A 264 -19.57 6.30 6.95
C ASP A 264 -18.94 7.42 7.81
N PRO A 265 -19.73 8.09 8.67
CA PRO A 265 -19.22 9.17 9.51
C PRO A 265 -18.35 8.65 10.67
N SER A 266 -18.39 7.35 10.98
CA SER A 266 -17.62 6.74 12.07
C SER A 266 -16.16 6.41 11.68
N ARG A 267 -15.89 6.38 10.37
CA ARG A 267 -14.56 6.14 9.78
C ARG A 267 -14.10 7.36 8.99
N TYR A 268 -13.98 8.48 9.73
CA TYR A 268 -13.45 9.76 9.23
C TYR A 268 -14.26 10.39 8.08
N GLY A 269 -15.48 9.92 7.83
CA GLY A 269 -16.31 10.39 6.72
C GLY A 269 -16.00 9.73 5.38
N THR A 270 -15.45 8.51 5.38
CA THR A 270 -15.24 7.73 4.14
C THR A 270 -16.54 7.57 3.35
N GLU A 271 -16.44 7.76 2.05
CA GLU A 271 -17.60 7.83 1.15
C GLU A 271 -17.22 7.26 -0.21
N VAL A 272 -18.14 6.49 -0.81
CA VAL A 272 -18.07 6.03 -2.19
C VAL A 272 -19.07 6.79 -3.07
N ARG A 273 -18.62 7.18 -4.26
CA ARG A 273 -19.40 7.91 -5.27
C ARG A 273 -19.35 7.23 -6.62
N ASP A 274 -20.33 7.55 -7.45
CA ASP A 274 -20.49 7.06 -8.82
C ASP A 274 -19.84 8.02 -9.81
N ALA A 275 -18.76 7.61 -10.48
CA ALA A 275 -18.09 8.40 -11.51
C ALA A 275 -18.86 8.44 -12.84
N LYS A 276 -19.89 7.60 -13.02
CA LYS A 276 -20.76 7.56 -14.22
C LYS A 276 -19.99 7.38 -15.54
N GLY A 277 -18.95 6.55 -15.51
CA GLY A 277 -18.12 6.25 -16.68
C GLY A 277 -17.14 7.36 -17.05
N LYS A 278 -16.95 8.36 -16.18
CA LYS A 278 -15.98 9.44 -16.39
C LYS A 278 -14.63 9.06 -15.79
N SER A 279 -13.55 9.27 -16.53
CA SER A 279 -12.18 9.26 -16.00
C SER A 279 -11.93 10.59 -15.29
N THR A 280 -12.17 10.65 -13.98
CA THR A 280 -11.99 11.86 -13.18
C THR A 280 -11.22 11.57 -11.90
N GLU A 281 -10.23 12.40 -11.62
CA GLU A 281 -9.45 12.41 -10.36
C GLU A 281 -10.03 13.44 -9.38
N SER A 282 -11.26 13.91 -9.60
CA SER A 282 -11.98 14.76 -8.66
C SER A 282 -13.06 13.95 -7.97
N PHE A 283 -12.82 13.56 -6.71
CA PHE A 283 -13.85 12.90 -5.90
C PHE A 283 -15.15 13.75 -5.82
N GLY A 284 -15.01 15.08 -5.83
CA GLY A 284 -16.11 16.04 -5.89
C GLY A 284 -17.03 15.88 -7.10
N ALA A 285 -16.50 15.45 -8.25
CA ALA A 285 -17.26 15.27 -9.49
C ALA A 285 -18.13 14.00 -9.50
N GLY A 286 -17.84 13.04 -8.62
CA GLY A 286 -18.65 11.83 -8.46
C GLY A 286 -20.06 12.12 -7.94
N THR A 287 -21.04 11.33 -8.38
CA THR A 287 -22.42 11.41 -7.87
C THR A 287 -22.54 10.61 -6.57
N LYS A 288 -23.13 11.21 -5.52
CA LYS A 288 -23.39 10.52 -4.25
C LYS A 288 -24.40 9.38 -4.42
N PHE A 289 -24.12 8.22 -3.84
CA PHE A 289 -25.13 7.18 -3.66
C PHE A 289 -26.07 7.59 -2.53
N THR A 290 -27.35 7.83 -2.87
CA THR A 290 -28.41 8.19 -1.92
C THR A 290 -29.64 7.29 -2.13
N GLY A 291 -30.46 7.12 -1.10
CA GLY A 291 -31.64 6.27 -1.20
C GLY A 291 -32.66 6.49 -0.08
N THR A 292 -33.91 6.09 -0.34
CA THR A 292 -34.99 6.08 0.66
C THR A 292 -35.04 4.77 1.47
N SER A 293 -34.28 3.77 1.05
CA SER A 293 -33.99 2.57 1.82
C SER A 293 -32.50 2.57 2.20
N ASN A 294 -32.14 1.96 3.33
CA ASN A 294 -30.75 1.79 3.73
C ASN A 294 -30.19 0.44 3.26
N VAL A 295 -30.57 0.02 2.05
CA VAL A 295 -30.11 -1.20 1.40
C VAL A 295 -29.46 -0.81 0.08
N TRP A 296 -28.20 -1.20 -0.11
CA TRP A 296 -27.35 -0.77 -1.21
C TRP A 296 -27.04 -1.96 -2.12
N GLY A 297 -27.37 -1.84 -3.40
CA GLY A 297 -27.13 -2.89 -4.40
C GLY A 297 -28.16 -4.03 -4.37
N ASN A 298 -27.95 -4.99 -5.26
CA ASN A 298 -28.75 -6.22 -5.36
C ASN A 298 -27.90 -7.48 -5.60
N GLY A 299 -26.57 -7.37 -5.49
CA GLY A 299 -25.63 -8.45 -5.77
C GLY A 299 -25.40 -8.73 -7.26
N ALA A 300 -25.88 -7.86 -8.16
CA ALA A 300 -25.66 -7.96 -9.60
C ALA A 300 -25.04 -6.67 -10.17
N THR A 301 -24.29 -6.81 -11.26
CA THR A 301 -23.65 -5.70 -11.99
C THR A 301 -24.67 -4.79 -12.69
N SER A 302 -25.92 -5.25 -12.88
CA SER A 302 -27.03 -4.42 -13.36
C SER A 302 -27.44 -3.32 -12.37
N ASN A 303 -27.01 -3.41 -11.11
CA ASN A 303 -27.18 -2.36 -10.11
C ASN A 303 -25.82 -1.80 -9.68
N ARG A 304 -25.58 -0.54 -10.04
CA ARG A 304 -24.37 0.22 -9.74
C ARG A 304 -24.04 0.26 -8.23
N ALA A 305 -25.06 0.29 -7.37
CA ALA A 305 -24.86 0.30 -5.93
C ALA A 305 -24.31 -1.03 -5.37
N SER A 306 -24.31 -2.13 -6.14
CA SER A 306 -23.66 -3.38 -5.72
C SER A 306 -22.14 -3.19 -5.66
N ALA A 307 -21.54 -2.61 -6.70
CA ALA A 307 -20.10 -2.31 -6.71
C ALA A 307 -19.74 -1.25 -5.67
N ALA A 308 -20.60 -0.25 -5.47
CA ALA A 308 -20.42 0.74 -4.42
C ALA A 308 -20.43 0.12 -3.01
N ALA A 309 -21.27 -0.90 -2.79
CA ALA A 309 -21.35 -1.61 -1.52
C ALA A 309 -20.08 -2.46 -1.25
N ASP A 310 -19.53 -3.13 -2.27
CA ASP A 310 -18.21 -3.80 -2.16
C ASP A 310 -17.12 -2.79 -1.83
N ALA A 311 -17.01 -1.70 -2.60
CA ALA A 311 -15.98 -0.68 -2.39
C ALA A 311 -16.06 -0.05 -0.99
N GLN A 312 -17.25 0.32 -0.52
CA GLN A 312 -17.44 0.86 0.83
C GLN A 312 -17.05 -0.17 1.89
N TYR A 313 -17.41 -1.45 1.69
CA TYR A 313 -17.02 -2.51 2.61
C TYR A 313 -15.51 -2.70 2.65
N GLY A 314 -14.85 -2.79 1.48
CA GLY A 314 -13.40 -2.92 1.37
C GLY A 314 -12.66 -1.77 2.05
N ILE A 315 -13.03 -0.52 1.74
CA ILE A 315 -12.39 0.66 2.36
C ILE A 315 -12.53 0.62 3.88
N THR A 316 -13.73 0.34 4.39
CA THR A 316 -13.96 0.32 5.84
C THR A 316 -13.22 -0.83 6.54
N LYS A 317 -13.07 -2.00 5.89
CA LYS A 317 -12.28 -3.12 6.42
C LYS A 317 -10.79 -2.83 6.43
N THR A 318 -10.26 -2.19 5.40
CA THR A 318 -8.85 -1.77 5.36
C THR A 318 -8.55 -0.75 6.45
N LEU A 319 -9.39 0.29 6.58
CA LEU A 319 -9.24 1.29 7.66
C LEU A 319 -9.31 0.65 9.05
N ASP A 320 -10.22 -0.30 9.24
CA ASP A 320 -10.34 -1.04 10.50
C ASP A 320 -9.12 -1.95 10.77
N PHE A 321 -8.58 -2.62 9.76
CA PHE A 321 -7.38 -3.45 9.86
C PHE A 321 -6.20 -2.60 10.33
N TYR A 322 -5.92 -1.49 9.64
CA TYR A 322 -4.81 -0.60 9.98
C TYR A 322 -4.97 0.01 11.39
N LYS A 323 -6.19 0.44 11.73
CA LYS A 323 -6.48 1.02 13.05
C LYS A 323 -6.35 -0.01 14.17
N LYS A 324 -6.95 -1.19 14.03
CA LYS A 324 -6.94 -2.20 15.11
C LYS A 324 -5.60 -2.90 15.26
N THR A 325 -4.87 -3.11 14.17
CA THR A 325 -3.60 -3.83 14.18
C THR A 325 -2.44 -2.92 14.57
N PHE A 326 -2.44 -1.67 14.08
CA PHE A 326 -1.28 -0.78 14.22
C PHE A 326 -1.59 0.56 14.88
N GLY A 327 -2.85 0.85 15.20
CA GLY A 327 -3.26 2.16 15.72
C GLY A 327 -3.29 3.29 14.69
N ARG A 328 -3.04 3.00 13.40
CA ARG A 328 -3.01 3.99 12.31
C ARG A 328 -4.40 4.57 12.06
N LYS A 329 -4.53 5.89 12.05
CA LYS A 329 -5.81 6.60 11.91
C LYS A 329 -5.96 7.18 10.51
N GLY A 330 -6.64 6.45 9.63
CA GLY A 330 -6.74 6.82 8.21
C GLY A 330 -5.54 6.28 7.41
N ILE A 331 -5.53 6.53 6.10
CA ILE A 331 -4.46 6.02 5.22
C ILE A 331 -3.15 6.75 5.42
N ALA A 332 -3.18 8.06 5.66
CA ALA A 332 -1.99 8.88 5.93
C ALA A 332 -1.78 9.20 7.43
N ASP A 333 -2.34 8.37 8.32
CA ASP A 333 -2.29 8.55 9.79
C ASP A 333 -2.76 9.92 10.32
N ASN A 334 -3.62 10.61 9.57
CA ASN A 334 -4.03 11.99 9.83
C ASN A 334 -5.52 12.13 10.23
N SER A 335 -6.17 11.00 10.56
CA SER A 335 -7.60 10.92 10.88
C SER A 335 -8.52 11.47 9.78
N LYS A 336 -8.11 11.39 8.51
CA LYS A 336 -8.94 11.72 7.34
C LYS A 336 -9.50 10.48 6.67
N ALA A 337 -10.58 10.68 5.92
CA ALA A 337 -11.21 9.65 5.10
C ALA A 337 -10.27 9.15 3.99
N ALA A 338 -10.46 7.90 3.59
CA ALA A 338 -10.17 7.46 2.23
C ALA A 338 -11.50 7.41 1.45
N HIS A 339 -11.50 7.83 0.20
CA HIS A 339 -12.71 7.88 -0.62
C HIS A 339 -12.68 6.81 -1.72
N GLY A 340 -13.80 6.62 -2.41
CA GLY A 340 -13.85 5.73 -3.59
C GLY A 340 -14.75 6.28 -4.71
N LEU A 341 -14.30 6.11 -5.95
CA LEU A 341 -15.04 6.33 -7.18
C LEU A 341 -15.23 4.99 -7.88
N VAL A 342 -16.45 4.48 -7.85
CA VAL A 342 -16.82 3.29 -8.64
C VAL A 342 -17.33 3.71 -10.01
N HIS A 343 -17.27 2.77 -10.96
CA HIS A 343 -17.64 2.99 -12.35
C HIS A 343 -16.82 4.11 -13.00
N TRP A 344 -15.54 4.10 -12.69
CA TRP A 344 -14.58 5.07 -13.17
C TRP A 344 -14.10 4.70 -14.58
N GLY A 345 -14.09 5.70 -15.46
CA GLY A 345 -13.76 5.54 -16.89
C GLY A 345 -14.73 4.66 -17.68
N ASP A 346 -14.52 4.58 -19.00
CA ASP A 346 -15.25 3.68 -19.90
C ASP A 346 -14.44 2.41 -20.12
N LYS A 347 -15.02 1.25 -19.78
CA LYS A 347 -14.42 -0.08 -20.00
C LYS A 347 -13.01 -0.25 -19.42
N VAL A 348 -12.78 0.28 -18.22
CA VAL A 348 -11.49 0.20 -17.54
C VAL A 348 -11.34 -1.16 -16.85
N ALA A 349 -10.35 -1.92 -17.29
CA ALA A 349 -10.00 -3.25 -16.77
C ALA A 349 -8.93 -3.17 -15.66
N ASN A 350 -9.12 -2.29 -14.68
CA ASN A 350 -8.16 -2.11 -13.58
C ASN A 350 -8.82 -1.46 -12.34
N ALA A 351 -8.07 -1.40 -11.25
CA ALA A 351 -8.33 -0.55 -10.08
C ALA A 351 -7.04 0.19 -9.70
N PHE A 352 -7.19 1.33 -9.01
CA PHE A 352 -6.06 2.23 -8.73
C PHE A 352 -6.23 2.99 -7.42
N TRP A 353 -5.14 3.17 -6.68
CA TRP A 353 -5.02 4.26 -5.71
C TRP A 353 -4.53 5.54 -6.40
N ASP A 354 -5.26 6.63 -6.17
CA ASP A 354 -4.88 7.96 -6.63
C ASP A 354 -4.64 8.89 -5.43
N PRO A 355 -3.37 9.30 -5.18
CA PRO A 355 -3.03 10.20 -4.09
C PRO A 355 -3.54 11.64 -4.29
N THR A 356 -3.80 12.07 -5.53
CA THR A 356 -4.33 13.42 -5.87
C THR A 356 -5.72 13.63 -5.30
N CYS A 357 -6.60 12.64 -5.46
CA CYS A 357 -7.94 12.66 -4.88
C CYS A 357 -8.01 12.04 -3.48
N ASN A 358 -6.93 11.36 -3.04
CA ASN A 358 -6.90 10.50 -1.86
C ASN A 358 -8.08 9.51 -1.91
N CYS A 359 -8.22 8.86 -3.07
CA CYS A 359 -9.36 8.03 -3.38
C CYS A 359 -9.00 6.81 -4.21
N MET A 360 -9.84 5.80 -4.06
CA MET A 360 -9.82 4.59 -4.85
C MET A 360 -10.57 4.80 -6.17
N LEU A 361 -9.98 4.41 -7.29
CA LEU A 361 -10.61 4.44 -8.61
C LEU A 361 -10.89 3.00 -9.06
N TYR A 362 -12.15 2.64 -9.27
CA TYR A 362 -12.54 1.29 -9.66
C TYR A 362 -13.15 1.25 -11.06
N GLY A 363 -12.49 0.54 -11.97
CA GLY A 363 -13.03 0.20 -13.28
C GLY A 363 -14.09 -0.92 -13.21
N ASP A 364 -15.03 -0.88 -14.16
CA ASP A 364 -16.09 -1.90 -14.29
C ASP A 364 -15.65 -3.16 -15.05
N GLY A 365 -14.40 -3.20 -15.51
CA GLY A 365 -13.91 -4.17 -16.48
C GLY A 365 -14.14 -3.69 -17.93
N ASP A 366 -13.43 -4.29 -18.89
CA ASP A 366 -13.54 -3.95 -20.32
C ASP A 366 -14.70 -4.66 -21.04
N GLY A 367 -15.45 -5.50 -20.32
CA GLY A 367 -16.57 -6.29 -20.84
C GLY A 367 -16.14 -7.49 -21.69
N GLN A 368 -14.84 -7.66 -21.93
CA GLN A 368 -14.27 -8.75 -22.72
C GLN A 368 -13.38 -9.62 -21.83
N THR A 369 -12.25 -9.09 -21.40
CA THR A 369 -11.32 -9.71 -20.48
C THR A 369 -11.84 -9.68 -19.06
N PHE A 370 -12.24 -8.53 -18.53
CA PHE A 370 -12.86 -8.46 -17.20
C PHE A 370 -14.32 -8.05 -17.35
N LYS A 371 -15.23 -8.92 -16.94
CA LYS A 371 -16.69 -8.75 -17.14
C LYS A 371 -17.42 -8.17 -15.94
N LYS A 372 -16.74 -7.91 -14.82
CA LYS A 372 -17.32 -7.36 -13.60
C LYS A 372 -16.35 -6.35 -12.97
N PRO A 373 -16.87 -5.41 -12.14
CA PRO A 373 -16.04 -4.39 -11.50
C PRO A 373 -14.96 -4.96 -10.58
N LEU A 374 -13.78 -4.35 -10.58
CA LEU A 374 -12.61 -4.80 -9.80
C LEU A 374 -12.65 -4.28 -8.36
N VAL A 375 -13.76 -4.50 -7.67
CA VAL A 375 -14.02 -4.08 -6.27
C VAL A 375 -13.82 -5.23 -5.27
N VAL A 376 -12.90 -6.16 -5.56
CA VAL A 376 -12.60 -7.30 -4.66
C VAL A 376 -11.90 -6.78 -3.39
N LEU A 377 -12.04 -7.50 -2.28
CA LEU A 377 -11.56 -7.05 -0.98
C LEU A 377 -10.04 -6.93 -0.91
N ASP A 378 -9.31 -7.96 -1.35
CA ASP A 378 -7.84 -7.95 -1.39
C ASP A 378 -7.31 -6.88 -2.33
N VAL A 379 -7.94 -6.66 -3.50
CA VAL A 379 -7.66 -5.54 -4.41
C VAL A 379 -7.87 -4.22 -3.67
N THR A 380 -9.00 -4.00 -3.01
CA THR A 380 -9.21 -2.77 -2.24
C THR A 380 -8.20 -2.59 -1.09
N GLY A 381 -7.79 -3.69 -0.46
CA GLY A 381 -6.74 -3.69 0.57
C GLY A 381 -5.35 -3.37 0.02
N HIS A 382 -5.02 -3.90 -1.15
CA HIS A 382 -3.80 -3.67 -1.91
C HIS A 382 -3.69 -2.20 -2.30
N GLU A 383 -4.72 -1.67 -2.96
CA GLU A 383 -4.69 -0.30 -3.45
C GLU A 383 -4.64 0.74 -2.33
N LEU A 384 -5.44 0.58 -1.27
CA LEU A 384 -5.33 1.47 -0.10
C LEU A 384 -3.98 1.35 0.63
N THR A 385 -3.27 0.23 0.44
CA THR A 385 -1.91 0.07 0.97
C THR A 385 -0.89 0.88 0.16
N HIS A 386 -1.06 1.08 -1.15
CA HIS A 386 -0.24 2.05 -1.89
C HIS A 386 -0.29 3.43 -1.23
N GLY A 387 -1.47 3.89 -0.80
CA GLY A 387 -1.59 5.14 -0.04
C GLY A 387 -0.88 5.12 1.33
N VAL A 388 -0.75 3.96 1.97
CA VAL A 388 0.07 3.81 3.19
C VAL A 388 1.56 3.90 2.85
N VAL A 389 1.99 3.30 1.74
CA VAL A 389 3.37 3.39 1.25
C VAL A 389 3.72 4.83 0.88
N ASP A 390 2.89 5.51 0.08
CA ASP A 390 3.07 6.91 -0.34
C ASP A 390 3.18 7.86 0.86
N SER A 391 2.31 7.70 1.87
CA SER A 391 2.34 8.50 3.10
C SER A 391 3.43 8.10 4.10
N THR A 392 4.29 7.13 3.75
CA THR A 392 5.39 6.67 4.60
C THR A 392 6.70 6.64 3.81
N ALA A 393 7.11 5.47 3.31
CA ALA A 393 8.38 5.27 2.60
C ALA A 393 8.42 5.93 1.23
N LYS A 394 7.27 6.16 0.60
CA LYS A 394 7.13 6.71 -0.75
C LYS A 394 8.03 5.99 -1.73
N LEU A 395 7.85 4.66 -1.82
CA LEU A 395 8.67 3.79 -2.65
C LEU A 395 8.33 4.03 -4.12
N GLU A 396 9.26 4.62 -4.84
CA GLU A 396 9.06 5.02 -6.24
C GLU A 396 9.70 4.01 -7.20
N PRO A 397 9.11 3.78 -8.39
CA PRO A 397 9.81 3.06 -9.44
C PRO A 397 11.09 3.80 -9.84
N THR A 398 12.12 3.05 -10.20
CA THR A 398 13.39 3.62 -10.64
C THR A 398 13.34 4.13 -12.08
N TYR A 399 12.56 3.47 -12.94
CA TYR A 399 12.28 3.96 -14.28
C TYR A 399 10.94 3.44 -14.79
N VAL A 400 10.40 4.15 -15.78
CA VAL A 400 9.16 3.80 -16.48
C VAL A 400 9.45 3.77 -17.98
N ASP A 401 9.01 2.72 -18.68
CA ASP A 401 9.19 2.63 -20.13
C ASP A 401 8.13 3.42 -20.92
N GLU A 402 8.31 3.51 -22.23
CA GLU A 402 7.38 4.21 -23.14
C GLU A 402 5.97 3.60 -23.22
N HIS A 403 5.76 2.44 -22.60
CA HIS A 403 4.47 1.75 -22.53
C HIS A 403 3.80 1.87 -21.16
N GLY A 404 4.42 2.59 -20.22
CA GLY A 404 3.93 2.80 -18.86
C GLY A 404 4.28 1.67 -17.88
N ASN A 405 5.07 0.68 -18.28
CA ASN A 405 5.51 -0.35 -17.33
C ASN A 405 6.56 0.25 -16.41
N GLN A 406 6.46 -0.09 -15.13
CA GLN A 406 7.34 0.44 -14.10
C GLN A 406 8.38 -0.61 -13.71
N TYR A 407 9.55 -0.18 -13.28
CA TYR A 407 10.68 -1.05 -13.00
C TYR A 407 11.51 -0.60 -11.80
N GLY A 408 12.23 -1.54 -11.20
CA GLY A 408 13.14 -1.31 -10.09
C GLY A 408 12.64 -1.88 -8.78
N GLU A 409 13.59 -2.22 -7.91
CA GLU A 409 13.30 -2.87 -6.64
C GLU A 409 12.41 -2.06 -5.69
N PRO A 410 12.52 -0.71 -5.56
CA PRO A 410 11.62 0.02 -4.67
C PRO A 410 10.16 0.00 -5.15
N GLY A 411 9.92 0.13 -6.46
CA GLY A 411 8.57 -0.05 -7.03
C GLY A 411 8.06 -1.49 -6.88
N ALA A 412 8.91 -2.50 -7.07
CA ALA A 412 8.54 -3.90 -6.82
C ALA A 412 8.23 -4.17 -5.33
N LEU A 413 8.91 -3.46 -4.43
CA LEU A 413 8.63 -3.49 -3.01
C LEU A 413 7.29 -2.80 -2.67
N ASN A 414 6.94 -1.71 -3.36
CA ASN A 414 5.62 -1.06 -3.24
C ASN A 414 4.50 -2.07 -3.55
N GLU A 415 4.56 -2.71 -4.71
CA GLU A 415 3.65 -3.80 -5.13
C GLU A 415 3.60 -4.95 -4.12
N SER A 416 4.77 -5.40 -3.65
CA SER A 416 4.84 -6.49 -2.68
C SER A 416 4.17 -6.15 -1.35
N LEU A 417 4.39 -4.93 -0.84
CA LEU A 417 3.76 -4.48 0.41
C LEU A 417 2.24 -4.37 0.23
N ALA A 418 1.78 -3.89 -0.93
CA ALA A 418 0.37 -3.85 -1.28
C ALA A 418 -0.26 -5.25 -1.29
N ASP A 419 0.36 -6.25 -1.94
CA ASP A 419 -0.07 -7.65 -1.88
C ASP A 419 -0.08 -8.21 -0.44
N ILE A 420 0.99 -7.97 0.33
CA ILE A 420 1.13 -8.45 1.71
C ILE A 420 0.00 -7.91 2.58
N PHE A 421 -0.21 -6.59 2.60
CA PHE A 421 -1.23 -6.00 3.48
C PHE A 421 -2.65 -6.20 2.92
N GLY A 422 -2.84 -6.28 1.61
CA GLY A 422 -4.10 -6.69 0.97
C GLY A 422 -4.57 -8.07 1.44
N SER A 423 -3.70 -9.07 1.37
CA SER A 423 -3.96 -10.41 1.92
C SER A 423 -4.25 -10.36 3.43
N ASN A 424 -3.52 -9.53 4.20
CA ASN A 424 -3.80 -9.36 5.63
C ASN A 424 -5.16 -8.69 5.93
N VAL A 425 -5.65 -7.81 5.05
CA VAL A 425 -7.01 -7.24 5.14
C VAL A 425 -8.06 -8.34 4.95
N GLU A 426 -7.85 -9.25 4.01
CA GLU A 426 -8.72 -10.41 3.83
C GLU A 426 -8.73 -11.30 5.07
N PHE A 427 -7.55 -11.63 5.63
CA PHE A 427 -7.42 -12.36 6.90
C PHE A 427 -8.08 -11.65 8.08
N TYR A 428 -8.06 -10.31 8.09
CA TYR A 428 -8.73 -9.51 9.11
C TYR A 428 -10.25 -9.51 8.94
N ALA A 429 -10.74 -9.40 7.71
CA ALA A 429 -12.17 -9.43 7.42
C ALA A 429 -12.78 -10.82 7.64
N ASN A 430 -12.02 -11.88 7.30
CA ASN A 430 -12.35 -13.28 7.49
C ASN A 430 -13.74 -13.64 6.96
N ASN A 431 -14.01 -13.28 5.70
CA ASN A 431 -15.29 -13.57 5.07
C ASN A 431 -15.40 -15.07 4.74
N LYS A 432 -16.63 -15.58 4.64
CA LYS A 432 -16.85 -16.99 4.26
C LYS A 432 -16.81 -17.17 2.74
N GLN A 433 -17.40 -16.23 2.01
CA GLN A 433 -17.48 -16.22 0.55
C GLN A 433 -16.13 -15.91 -0.10
N ASP A 434 -15.30 -15.18 0.65
CA ASP A 434 -13.96 -14.78 0.30
C ASP A 434 -13.04 -15.19 1.47
N THR A 435 -12.72 -16.50 1.45
CA THR A 435 -12.05 -17.16 2.57
C THR A 435 -10.59 -16.76 2.54
N PRO A 436 -10.03 -16.29 3.66
CA PRO A 436 -8.77 -15.58 3.60
C PRO A 436 -7.59 -16.45 3.22
N ASP A 437 -6.78 -15.97 2.28
CA ASP A 437 -5.65 -16.73 1.75
C ASP A 437 -4.46 -15.84 1.31
N TYR A 438 -3.43 -16.45 0.71
CA TYR A 438 -2.20 -15.81 0.22
C TYR A 438 -2.13 -15.76 -1.32
N LEU A 439 -3.27 -15.91 -1.98
CA LEU A 439 -3.47 -15.55 -3.37
C LEU A 439 -3.88 -14.07 -3.43
N ILE A 440 -3.72 -13.48 -4.60
CA ILE A 440 -4.14 -12.11 -4.90
C ILE A 440 -4.95 -12.16 -6.19
N GLY A 441 -6.12 -11.54 -6.19
CA GLY A 441 -7.04 -11.48 -7.32
C GLY A 441 -7.73 -12.80 -7.66
N GLU A 442 -7.82 -13.76 -6.74
CA GLU A 442 -8.48 -15.06 -6.94
C GLU A 442 -9.98 -14.94 -7.21
N LYS A 443 -10.65 -13.89 -6.72
CA LYS A 443 -12.04 -13.57 -7.13
C LYS A 443 -12.17 -12.96 -8.51
N LEU A 444 -11.09 -12.56 -9.20
CA LEU A 444 -11.20 -11.96 -10.54
C LEU A 444 -11.59 -12.95 -11.64
N GLY A 445 -11.62 -14.25 -11.33
CA GLY A 445 -12.10 -15.27 -12.27
C GLY A 445 -11.15 -15.54 -13.44
N LEU A 446 -9.86 -15.28 -13.23
CA LEU A 446 -8.79 -15.67 -14.13
C LEU A 446 -8.72 -17.20 -14.27
N LEU A 447 -8.30 -17.72 -15.43
CA LEU A 447 -8.17 -19.16 -15.66
C LEU A 447 -7.17 -19.83 -14.70
N GLN A 448 -6.08 -19.12 -14.37
CA GLN A 448 -5.09 -19.53 -13.38
C GLN A 448 -5.64 -19.54 -11.94
N LYS A 449 -6.83 -18.96 -11.73
CA LYS A 449 -7.55 -18.81 -10.46
C LYS A 449 -6.93 -17.84 -9.47
N PHE A 450 -5.84 -17.19 -9.81
CA PHE A 450 -5.20 -16.10 -9.06
C PHE A 450 -4.42 -15.23 -10.04
N LEU A 451 -4.18 -13.97 -9.68
CA LEU A 451 -3.25 -13.09 -10.38
C LEU A 451 -1.83 -13.34 -9.84
N ARG A 452 -1.63 -13.14 -8.54
CA ARG A 452 -0.35 -13.40 -7.85
C ARG A 452 -0.55 -14.33 -6.66
N ARG A 453 0.54 -14.88 -6.15
CA ARG A 453 0.56 -15.70 -4.93
C ARG A 453 1.87 -15.55 -4.19
N LEU A 454 1.82 -15.49 -2.88
CA LEU A 454 2.98 -15.14 -2.08
C LEU A 454 3.91 -16.34 -1.82
N ASP A 455 3.43 -17.59 -1.83
CA ASP A 455 4.25 -18.75 -1.42
C ASP A 455 5.21 -19.27 -2.49
N HIS A 456 4.86 -19.13 -3.76
CA HIS A 456 5.63 -19.60 -4.91
C HIS A 456 5.27 -18.71 -6.11
N PRO A 457 5.71 -17.43 -6.08
CA PRO A 457 5.35 -16.42 -7.07
C PRO A 457 5.42 -16.91 -8.52
N SER A 458 6.47 -17.63 -8.91
CA SER A 458 6.70 -18.07 -10.30
C SER A 458 5.64 -19.00 -10.88
N LEU A 459 4.69 -19.48 -10.07
CA LEU A 459 3.48 -20.12 -10.56
C LEU A 459 2.52 -19.14 -11.26
N ASP A 460 2.65 -17.84 -11.04
CA ASP A 460 2.05 -16.84 -11.90
C ASP A 460 2.70 -16.83 -13.27
N LYS A 461 1.91 -17.18 -14.29
CA LYS A 461 2.30 -17.17 -15.70
C LYS A 461 1.71 -15.99 -16.48
N LEU A 462 0.97 -15.10 -15.81
CA LEU A 462 0.35 -13.93 -16.40
C LEU A 462 1.31 -12.74 -16.41
N GLU A 463 1.77 -12.30 -15.23
CA GLU A 463 2.78 -11.24 -15.11
C GLU A 463 4.20 -11.82 -15.16
N GLY A 464 4.33 -13.09 -14.77
CA GLY A 464 5.61 -13.80 -14.74
C GLY A 464 6.39 -13.44 -13.50
N THR A 465 5.72 -13.39 -12.35
CA THR A 465 6.39 -13.02 -11.08
C THR A 465 7.55 -13.96 -10.74
N ILE A 466 8.56 -13.43 -10.05
CA ILE A 466 9.81 -14.16 -9.77
C ILE A 466 9.92 -14.55 -8.29
N ASP A 467 10.46 -15.74 -8.02
CA ASP A 467 10.58 -16.27 -6.66
C ASP A 467 11.76 -15.71 -5.87
N TYR A 468 12.83 -15.33 -6.58
CA TYR A 468 14.16 -15.12 -6.00
C TYR A 468 14.83 -13.90 -6.61
N TRP A 469 15.58 -13.19 -5.79
CA TRP A 469 16.39 -12.06 -6.23
C TRP A 469 17.57 -12.49 -7.10
N THR A 470 17.84 -11.73 -8.14
CA THR A 470 19.10 -11.70 -8.90
C THR A 470 19.42 -10.23 -9.25
N PRO A 471 20.62 -9.91 -9.74
CA PRO A 471 20.90 -8.56 -10.26
C PRO A 471 19.92 -8.10 -11.35
N ASP A 472 19.33 -9.03 -12.11
CA ASP A 472 18.34 -8.73 -13.16
C ASP A 472 16.96 -8.33 -12.59
N THR A 473 16.72 -8.55 -11.29
CA THR A 473 15.49 -8.12 -10.62
C THR A 473 15.28 -6.61 -10.75
N TYR A 474 16.36 -5.82 -10.84
CA TYR A 474 16.28 -4.37 -11.10
C TYR A 474 15.58 -4.02 -12.42
N TYR A 475 15.71 -4.87 -13.45
CA TYR A 475 15.09 -4.68 -14.77
C TYR A 475 13.79 -5.47 -14.93
N THR A 476 13.31 -6.08 -13.86
CA THR A 476 12.02 -6.78 -13.85
C THR A 476 10.91 -5.77 -13.57
N GLU A 477 9.80 -5.91 -14.30
CA GLU A 477 8.61 -5.08 -14.10
C GLU A 477 8.11 -5.22 -12.66
N VAL A 478 7.63 -4.13 -12.03
CA VAL A 478 7.39 -4.08 -10.58
C VAL A 478 6.45 -5.17 -10.06
N HIS A 479 5.37 -5.49 -10.78
CA HIS A 479 4.42 -6.53 -10.38
C HIS A 479 5.08 -7.91 -10.45
N ALA A 480 5.91 -8.15 -11.47
CA ALA A 480 6.69 -9.38 -11.58
C ALA A 480 7.79 -9.48 -10.50
N GLY A 481 8.49 -8.37 -10.23
CA GLY A 481 9.54 -8.27 -9.23
C GLY A 481 9.04 -8.41 -7.79
N SER A 482 7.79 -8.02 -7.54
CA SER A 482 7.14 -8.05 -6.21
C SER A 482 7.22 -9.42 -5.53
N GLY A 483 7.26 -10.49 -6.35
CA GLY A 483 7.35 -11.87 -5.91
C GLY A 483 8.49 -12.13 -4.92
N VAL A 484 9.64 -11.45 -5.06
CA VAL A 484 10.80 -11.64 -4.16
C VAL A 484 10.46 -11.31 -2.70
N SER A 485 9.91 -10.12 -2.45
CA SER A 485 9.54 -9.68 -1.10
C SER A 485 8.28 -10.39 -0.60
N SER A 486 7.32 -10.64 -1.49
CA SER A 486 6.08 -11.37 -1.19
C SER A 486 6.37 -12.79 -0.72
N HIS A 487 7.37 -13.44 -1.34
CA HIS A 487 7.85 -14.76 -0.96
C HIS A 487 8.65 -14.75 0.34
N ALA A 488 9.50 -13.75 0.56
CA ALA A 488 10.17 -13.56 1.85
C ALA A 488 9.17 -13.41 3.00
N TYR A 489 8.09 -12.65 2.78
CA TYR A 489 7.02 -12.50 3.77
C TYR A 489 6.28 -13.82 4.03
N TYR A 490 5.90 -14.58 3.00
CA TYR A 490 5.26 -15.89 3.19
C TYR A 490 6.16 -16.84 3.98
N LEU A 491 7.44 -16.94 3.61
CA LEU A 491 8.43 -17.77 4.31
C LEU A 491 8.58 -17.34 5.77
N LEU A 492 8.56 -16.03 6.06
CA LEU A 492 8.59 -15.51 7.42
C LEU A 492 7.32 -15.88 8.21
N ALA A 493 6.14 -15.71 7.61
CA ALA A 493 4.86 -15.95 8.27
C ALA A 493 4.58 -17.45 8.48
N GLU A 494 4.71 -18.23 7.41
CA GLU A 494 4.21 -19.60 7.31
C GLU A 494 5.34 -20.64 7.24
N GLY A 495 6.52 -20.27 6.78
CA GLY A 495 7.63 -21.20 6.55
C GLY A 495 7.59 -21.89 5.19
N SER A 496 8.65 -22.64 4.89
CA SER A 496 8.83 -23.35 3.61
C SER A 496 8.08 -24.68 3.57
N GLY A 497 7.85 -25.19 2.37
CA GLY A 497 7.32 -26.53 2.12
C GLY A 497 5.80 -26.58 2.03
N LYS A 498 5.26 -27.80 2.08
CA LYS A 498 3.82 -28.05 1.89
C LYS A 498 3.00 -27.60 3.09
N LYS A 499 1.96 -26.82 2.84
CA LYS A 499 0.97 -26.40 3.84
C LYS A 499 -0.40 -26.21 3.19
N THR A 500 -1.45 -26.46 3.95
CA THR A 500 -2.81 -26.06 3.56
C THR A 500 -3.32 -25.02 4.53
N ILE A 501 -3.72 -23.85 4.03
CA ILE A 501 -4.29 -22.77 4.84
C ILE A 501 -5.65 -22.46 4.24
N ASN A 502 -6.69 -22.58 5.06
CA ASN A 502 -8.08 -22.28 4.69
C ASN A 502 -8.56 -22.93 3.37
N GLY A 503 -8.07 -24.14 3.08
CA GLY A 503 -8.44 -24.91 1.89
C GLY A 503 -7.55 -24.67 0.66
N VAL A 504 -6.63 -23.71 0.70
CA VAL A 504 -5.64 -23.47 -0.36
C VAL A 504 -4.37 -24.25 -0.08
N ALA A 505 -3.88 -24.98 -1.09
CA ALA A 505 -2.64 -25.74 -1.00
C ALA A 505 -1.43 -24.89 -1.43
N TYR A 506 -0.45 -24.81 -0.55
CA TYR A 506 0.81 -24.11 -0.72
C TYR A 506 1.99 -25.08 -0.70
N ASN A 507 3.04 -24.75 -1.42
CA ASN A 507 4.29 -25.50 -1.43
C ASN A 507 5.45 -24.54 -1.72
N SER A 508 5.87 -23.82 -0.67
CA SER A 508 6.85 -22.74 -0.80
C SER A 508 8.27 -23.30 -0.92
N PRO A 509 8.98 -23.03 -2.03
CA PRO A 509 10.36 -23.45 -2.21
C PRO A 509 11.34 -22.46 -1.53
N THR A 510 12.62 -22.82 -1.47
CA THR A 510 13.68 -21.90 -1.03
C THR A 510 14.85 -21.97 -2.00
N TYR A 511 15.43 -20.82 -2.33
CA TYR A 511 16.55 -20.70 -3.27
C TYR A 511 17.73 -21.60 -2.87
N ASN A 512 18.07 -21.58 -1.58
CA ASN A 512 19.19 -22.31 -1.00
C ASN A 512 18.81 -23.73 -0.52
N LYS A 513 17.60 -24.22 -0.82
CA LYS A 513 17.06 -25.52 -0.36
C LYS A 513 17.02 -25.68 1.16
N SER A 514 17.08 -24.57 1.91
CA SER A 514 16.93 -24.57 3.37
C SER A 514 15.47 -24.77 3.78
N THR A 515 15.25 -25.18 5.03
CA THR A 515 13.92 -25.20 5.65
C THR A 515 13.75 -23.97 6.52
N VAL A 516 12.69 -23.20 6.28
CA VAL A 516 12.29 -22.04 7.10
C VAL A 516 11.09 -22.43 7.95
N LYS A 517 11.18 -22.20 9.27
CA LYS A 517 10.04 -22.33 10.18
C LYS A 517 9.45 -20.95 10.44
N GLY A 518 8.23 -20.71 9.99
CA GLY A 518 7.55 -19.42 10.12
C GLY A 518 7.28 -19.00 11.57
N ILE A 519 7.17 -17.69 11.79
CA ILE A 519 6.95 -17.05 13.10
C ILE A 519 5.50 -16.60 13.31
N SER A 520 4.56 -17.10 12.49
CA SER A 520 3.17 -16.67 12.35
C SER A 520 2.99 -15.36 11.57
N ARG A 521 1.85 -15.28 10.87
CA ARG A 521 1.40 -14.09 10.15
C ARG A 521 1.45 -12.83 11.03
N ALA A 522 0.84 -12.87 12.21
CA ALA A 522 0.75 -11.70 13.10
C ALA A 522 2.12 -11.05 13.39
N LYS A 523 3.17 -11.86 13.65
CA LYS A 523 4.52 -11.32 13.90
C LYS A 523 5.19 -10.82 12.62
N ALA A 524 5.04 -11.54 11.51
CA ALA A 524 5.56 -11.13 10.22
C ALA A 524 4.95 -9.79 9.77
N THR A 525 3.62 -9.65 9.87
CA THR A 525 2.87 -8.43 9.58
C THR A 525 3.34 -7.24 10.41
N ALA A 526 3.58 -7.44 11.71
CA ALA A 526 4.10 -6.39 12.59
C ALA A 526 5.53 -5.96 12.22
N ILE A 527 6.39 -6.91 11.84
CA ILE A 527 7.77 -6.62 11.41
C ILE A 527 7.76 -5.82 10.11
N PHE A 528 7.01 -6.25 9.09
CA PHE A 528 6.94 -5.55 7.81
C PHE A 528 6.35 -4.15 7.95
N TYR A 529 5.30 -3.97 8.77
CA TYR A 529 4.71 -2.64 8.98
C TYR A 529 5.66 -1.69 9.72
N ARG A 530 6.37 -2.18 10.74
CA ARG A 530 7.38 -1.37 11.43
C ARG A 530 8.56 -1.04 10.52
N ALA A 531 9.00 -1.99 9.70
CA ALA A 531 10.05 -1.76 8.71
C ALA A 531 9.65 -0.66 7.72
N LEU A 532 8.46 -0.77 7.11
CA LEU A 532 7.89 0.22 6.19
C LEU A 532 7.83 1.61 6.81
N THR A 533 7.19 1.71 7.97
CA THR A 533 6.92 3.03 8.58
C THR A 533 8.17 3.69 9.14
N ARG A 534 9.05 2.93 9.83
CA ARG A 534 10.20 3.50 10.58
C ARG A 534 11.48 3.58 9.79
N TYR A 535 11.76 2.60 8.93
CA TYR A 535 13.12 2.38 8.43
C TYR A 535 13.25 2.54 6.93
N MET A 536 12.18 2.38 6.16
CA MET A 536 12.24 2.50 4.70
C MET A 536 12.11 3.97 4.24
N VAL A 537 12.84 4.29 3.18
CA VAL A 537 12.89 5.56 2.43
C VAL A 537 12.60 5.29 0.95
N SER A 538 12.45 6.32 0.13
CA SER A 538 11.92 6.20 -1.24
C SER A 538 12.70 5.29 -2.18
N THR A 539 14.01 5.11 -1.93
CA THR A 539 14.92 4.28 -2.73
C THR A 539 15.22 2.90 -2.11
N THR A 540 14.47 2.49 -1.08
CA THR A 540 14.74 1.21 -0.39
C THR A 540 14.58 0.03 -1.35
N ASP A 541 15.67 -0.71 -1.57
CA ASP A 541 15.70 -1.94 -2.36
C ASP A 541 15.46 -3.20 -1.49
N PHE A 542 15.55 -4.41 -2.06
CA PHE A 542 15.28 -5.62 -1.28
C PHE A 542 16.33 -5.89 -0.20
N HIS A 543 17.59 -5.49 -0.40
CA HIS A 543 18.62 -5.59 0.64
C HIS A 543 18.38 -4.58 1.77
N GLY A 544 17.97 -3.36 1.45
CA GLY A 544 17.51 -2.37 2.40
C GLY A 544 16.28 -2.84 3.18
N THR A 545 15.34 -3.51 2.51
CA THR A 545 14.15 -4.12 3.13
C THR A 545 14.55 -5.22 4.12
N ARG A 546 15.52 -6.06 3.76
CA ARG A 546 16.10 -7.05 4.68
C ARG A 546 16.67 -6.38 5.93
N LEU A 547 17.42 -5.29 5.79
CA LEU A 547 17.97 -4.56 6.94
C LEU A 547 16.86 -3.90 7.78
N ALA A 548 15.88 -3.27 7.14
CA ALA A 548 14.74 -2.64 7.80
C ALA A 548 13.91 -3.65 8.61
N THR A 549 13.65 -4.84 8.05
CA THR A 549 12.92 -5.92 8.74
C THR A 549 13.74 -6.56 9.86
N LEU A 550 15.07 -6.66 9.71
CA LEU A 550 15.95 -7.10 10.81
C LEU A 550 15.93 -6.10 11.97
N GLN A 551 16.00 -4.79 11.67
CA GLN A 551 15.93 -3.76 12.70
C GLN A 551 14.56 -3.77 13.38
N ALA A 552 13.46 -3.84 12.62
CA ALA A 552 12.12 -3.96 13.18
C ALA A 552 11.95 -5.20 14.06
N ALA A 553 12.48 -6.36 13.67
CA ALA A 553 12.43 -7.57 14.48
C ALA A 553 13.30 -7.45 15.75
N LYS A 554 14.45 -6.78 15.65
CA LYS A 554 15.30 -6.48 16.81
C LYS A 554 14.58 -5.60 17.81
N ASP A 555 13.83 -4.59 17.37
CA ASP A 555 13.10 -3.70 18.28
C ASP A 555 11.93 -4.42 18.94
N LEU A 556 11.16 -5.17 18.15
CA LEU A 556 9.95 -5.84 18.63
C LEU A 556 10.24 -7.06 19.52
N TYR A 557 11.34 -7.78 19.26
CA TYR A 557 11.59 -9.09 19.87
C TYR A 557 13.02 -9.28 20.40
N GLY A 558 13.96 -8.39 20.06
CA GLY A 558 15.38 -8.47 20.44
C GLY A 558 16.26 -9.15 19.38
N ALA A 559 17.54 -8.77 19.33
CA ALA A 559 18.50 -9.25 18.31
C ALA A 559 18.81 -10.76 18.37
N ASN A 560 18.58 -11.41 19.52
CA ASN A 560 18.84 -12.83 19.71
C ASN A 560 17.58 -13.71 19.56
N SER A 561 16.43 -13.08 19.26
CA SER A 561 15.13 -13.72 19.16
C SER A 561 15.02 -14.70 17.99
N THR A 562 14.00 -15.56 18.05
CA THR A 562 13.66 -16.42 16.92
C THR A 562 13.23 -15.58 15.72
N GLU A 563 12.48 -14.51 15.95
CA GLU A 563 11.96 -13.59 14.94
C GLU A 563 13.08 -12.94 14.15
N TYR A 564 14.07 -12.35 14.83
CA TYR A 564 15.23 -11.75 14.17
C TYR A 564 16.00 -12.76 13.30
N LYS A 565 16.20 -13.98 13.81
CA LYS A 565 16.88 -15.06 13.08
C LYS A 565 16.06 -15.52 11.87
N THR A 566 14.74 -15.68 12.02
CA THR A 566 13.87 -16.11 10.93
C THR A 566 13.73 -15.04 9.85
N VAL A 567 13.73 -13.74 10.18
CA VAL A 567 13.82 -12.67 9.17
C VAL A 567 15.05 -12.88 8.29
N ASN A 568 16.23 -13.09 8.88
CA ASN A 568 17.44 -13.33 8.12
C ASN A 568 17.34 -14.60 7.25
N GLN A 569 16.73 -15.68 7.77
CA GLN A 569 16.53 -16.93 7.03
C GLN A 569 15.55 -16.77 5.86
N ALA A 570 14.44 -16.05 6.05
CA ALA A 570 13.42 -15.84 5.02
C ALA A 570 13.97 -15.03 3.84
N TRP A 571 14.71 -13.96 4.10
CA TRP A 571 15.39 -13.19 3.04
C TRP A 571 16.46 -14.01 2.33
N ALA A 572 17.26 -14.79 3.07
CA ALA A 572 18.26 -15.67 2.46
C ALA A 572 17.62 -16.78 1.58
N ALA A 573 16.42 -17.25 1.95
CA ALA A 573 15.65 -18.21 1.17
C ALA A 573 15.10 -17.63 -0.15
N VAL A 574 15.06 -16.31 -0.30
CA VAL A 574 14.78 -15.63 -1.58
C VAL A 574 16.02 -15.02 -2.25
N ASN A 575 17.22 -15.50 -1.86
CA ASN A 575 18.50 -15.03 -2.37
C ASN A 575 18.83 -13.55 -2.07
N VAL A 576 18.29 -12.98 -0.99
CA VAL A 576 18.67 -11.64 -0.52
C VAL A 576 19.51 -11.81 0.74
N THR A 577 20.82 -11.58 0.64
CA THR A 577 21.78 -11.82 1.73
C THR A 577 22.74 -10.64 1.90
N ALA A 578 23.41 -10.58 3.05
CA ALA A 578 24.50 -9.61 3.22
C ALA A 578 25.66 -9.85 2.23
N ALA A 579 25.86 -11.09 1.77
CA ALA A 579 26.99 -11.45 0.91
C ALA A 579 26.82 -11.01 -0.55
N ASN A 580 25.58 -10.80 -1.00
CA ASN A 580 25.26 -10.38 -2.36
C ASN A 580 24.59 -9.00 -2.41
N THR A 581 24.78 -8.19 -1.37
CA THR A 581 24.35 -6.78 -1.37
C THR A 581 25.08 -6.03 -2.49
N PRO A 582 24.35 -5.41 -3.43
CA PRO A 582 24.98 -4.60 -4.48
C PRO A 582 25.83 -3.49 -3.88
N ALA A 583 26.89 -3.09 -4.58
CA ALA A 583 27.59 -1.86 -4.23
C ALA A 583 26.61 -0.68 -4.36
N ALA A 584 26.76 0.33 -3.50
CA ALA A 584 25.98 1.56 -3.59
C ALA A 584 26.09 2.11 -5.02
N LYS A 585 24.96 2.45 -5.63
CA LYS A 585 24.91 2.95 -7.02
C LYS A 585 25.65 4.30 -7.08
N HIS A 586 26.61 4.40 -7.99
CA HIS A 586 27.50 5.57 -8.15
C HIS A 586 26.85 6.72 -8.90
#